data_AF-A0A031FP46-F1
#
_entry.id   AF-A0A031FP46-F1
#
_cell.length_a   1.000
_cell.length_b   1.000
_cell.length_c   1.000
_cell.angle_alpha   90.00
_cell.angle_beta   90.00
_cell.angle_gamma   90.00
#
_symmetry.space_group_name_H-M   'P 1'
#
loop_
_entity.id
_entity.type
_entity.pdbx_description
1 polymer ?
#
loop_
_entity_poly.entity_id
_entity_poly.type
_entity_poly.pdbx_seq_one_letter_code
_entity_poly.pdbx_strand_id
1 'polypeptide(L)' 'MSLPDDAATAAPLQVRRGDASAEELAAVIAVVSESLAREQQTAVADEPAVSAWRVSARGVRSDLRRDAPWGRWAG' A
#
# COMPACT_ATOMS: atom_id res chain seq x y z
N MET A 1 -19.66 -4.30 5.58
CA MET A 1 -18.33 -3.75 5.29
C MET A 1 -17.35 -4.87 5.61
N SER A 2 -16.87 -5.60 4.60
CA SER A 2 -15.87 -6.67 4.83
C SER A 2 -14.55 -6.00 5.16
N LEU A 3 -13.95 -6.35 6.29
CA LEU A 3 -12.56 -6.01 6.56
C LEU A 3 -11.69 -6.70 5.50
N PRO A 4 -10.61 -6.05 5.03
CA PRO A 4 -9.64 -6.72 4.17
C PRO A 4 -9.14 -7.98 4.86
N ASP A 5 -8.82 -9.00 4.07
CA ASP A 5 -8.25 -10.25 4.56
C ASP A 5 -6.83 -9.96 5.07
N ASP A 6 -6.70 -9.50 6.33
CA ASP A 6 -5.43 -9.20 6.98
C ASP A 6 -4.46 -10.40 6.90
N ALA A 7 -5.00 -11.62 6.80
CA ALA A 7 -4.23 -12.85 6.63
C ALA A 7 -3.43 -12.87 5.32
N ALA A 8 -3.89 -12.23 4.25
CA ALA A 8 -3.18 -12.17 2.97
C ALA A 8 -1.94 -11.24 3.00
N THR A 9 -1.83 -10.36 4.00
CA THR A 9 -0.71 -9.41 4.17
C THR A 9 0.23 -9.81 5.32
N ALA A 10 -0.09 -10.86 6.09
CA ALA A 10 0.76 -11.29 7.19
C ALA A 10 2.08 -11.91 6.67
N ALA A 11 3.22 -11.28 6.96
CA ALA A 11 4.54 -11.84 6.66
C ALA A 11 4.82 -13.04 7.58
N PRO A 12 4.95 -14.27 7.06
CA PRO A 12 5.14 -15.46 7.90
C PRO A 12 6.56 -15.50 8.48
N LEU A 13 6.68 -15.62 9.81
CA LEU A 13 7.94 -15.91 10.50
C LEU A 13 8.08 -17.43 10.72
N GLN A 14 9.16 -18.02 10.20
CA GLN A 14 9.43 -19.46 10.32
C GLN A 14 10.81 -19.74 10.91
N VAL A 15 10.86 -20.52 11.99
CA VAL A 15 12.10 -21.04 12.56
C VAL A 15 12.50 -22.29 11.78
N ARG A 16 13.58 -22.21 10.98
CA ARG A 16 14.01 -23.33 10.11
C ARG A 16 14.79 -24.42 10.85
N ARG A 17 15.39 -24.09 11.99
CA ARG A 17 16.25 -24.98 12.78
C ARG A 17 16.33 -24.49 14.22
N GLY A 18 16.47 -25.43 15.16
CA GLY A 18 16.55 -25.16 16.59
C GLY A 18 15.17 -25.03 17.22
N ASP A 19 15.15 -24.81 18.52
CA ASP A 19 13.95 -24.49 19.29
C ASP A 19 14.11 -23.07 19.83
N ALA A 20 13.51 -22.10 19.14
CA ALA A 20 13.58 -20.70 19.54
C ALA A 20 12.64 -20.48 20.72
N SER A 21 13.14 -19.84 21.77
CA SER A 21 12.30 -19.53 22.93
C SER A 21 11.25 -18.48 22.57
N ALA A 22 10.17 -18.43 23.36
CA ALA A 22 9.14 -17.40 23.20
C ALA A 22 9.72 -15.97 23.34
N GLU A 23 10.74 -15.81 24.18
CA GLU A 23 11.41 -14.54 24.43
C GLU A 23 12.24 -14.09 23.22
N GLU A 24 12.94 -15.02 22.58
CA GLU A 24 13.71 -14.76 21.37
C GLU A 24 12.79 -14.38 20.19
N LEU A 25 11.67 -15.09 20.03
CA LEU A 25 10.66 -14.75 19.02
C LEU A 25 10.08 -13.35 19.26
N ALA A 26 9.76 -13.02 20.52
CA ALA A 26 9.25 -11.70 20.89
C ALA A 26 10.28 -10.59 20.58
N ALA A 27 11.57 -10.83 20.85
CA ALA A 27 12.63 -9.88 20.54
C ALA A 27 12.73 -9.61 19.03
N VAL A 28 12.67 -10.65 18.19
CA VAL A 28 12.70 -10.49 16.72
C VAL A 28 11.48 -9.70 16.23
N ILE A 29 10.29 -10.07 16.70
CA ILE A 29 9.05 -9.37 16.31
C ILE A 29 9.11 -7.90 16.73
N ALA A 30 9.60 -7.59 17.93
CA ALA A 30 9.72 -6.22 18.41
C ALA A 30 10.64 -5.38 17.51
N VAL A 31 11.82 -5.89 17.16
CA VAL A 31 12.78 -5.18 16.29
C VAL A 31 12.22 -4.95 14.89
N VAL A 32 11.60 -5.97 14.28
CA VAL A 32 11.02 -5.84 12.94
C VAL A 32 9.84 -4.88 12.93
N SER A 33 8.99 -4.94 13.96
CA SER A 33 7.84 -4.04 14.10
C SER A 33 8.28 -2.59 14.29
N GLU A 34 9.34 -2.35 15.06
CA GLU A 34 9.92 -1.02 15.26
C GLU A 34 10.55 -0.46 13.97
N SER A 35 11.24 -1.30 13.19
CA SER A 35 11.73 -0.93 11.87
C SER A 35 10.60 -0.55 10.92
N LEU A 36 9.56 -1.39 10.85
CA LEU A 36 8.40 -1.13 10.00
C LEU A 36 7.67 0.16 10.42
N ALA A 37 7.49 0.38 11.72
CA ALA A 37 6.89 1.61 12.22
C ALA A 37 7.70 2.85 11.85
N ARG A 38 9.04 2.76 11.87
CA ARG A 38 9.93 3.85 11.44
C ARG A 38 9.83 4.11 9.95
N GLU A 39 9.78 3.06 9.13
CA GLU A 39 9.58 3.16 7.69
C GLU A 39 8.24 3.80 7.35
N GLN A 40 7.15 3.35 8.00
CA GLN A 40 5.81 3.90 7.81
C GLN A 40 5.72 5.39 8.17
N GLN A 41 6.44 5.85 9.21
CA GLN A 41 6.48 7.27 9.56
C GLN A 41 7.08 8.15 8.45
N THR A 42 7.97 7.58 7.64
CA THR A 42 8.58 8.27 6.49
C THR A 42 7.86 8.03 5.17
N ALA A 43 6.96 7.04 5.14
CA ALA A 43 6.16 6.73 3.98
C ALA A 43 5.05 7.78 3.82
N VAL A 44 5.34 8.84 3.06
CA VAL A 44 4.33 9.78 2.59
C VAL A 44 3.82 9.26 1.25
N ALA A 45 2.73 8.51 1.26
CA ALA A 45 1.97 8.30 0.05
C ALA A 45 1.21 9.60 -0.25
N ASP A 46 1.41 10.17 -1.45
CA ASP A 46 0.54 11.24 -1.93
C ASP A 46 -0.86 10.63 -2.13
N GLU A 47 -1.75 10.87 -1.17
CA GLU A 47 -3.17 10.56 -1.37
C GLU A 47 -3.63 11.33 -2.61
N PRO A 48 -4.12 10.66 -3.66
CA PRO A 48 -4.53 11.35 -4.87
C PRO A 48 -5.67 12.30 -4.52
N ALA A 49 -5.36 13.58 -4.41
CA ALA A 49 -6.34 14.62 -4.13
C ALA A 49 -7.43 14.54 -5.21
N VAL A 50 -8.61 14.06 -4.81
CA VAL A 50 -9.78 14.02 -5.67
C VAL A 50 -10.22 15.47 -5.83
N SER A 51 -9.98 16.06 -7.00
CA SER A 51 -10.36 17.45 -7.23
C SER A 51 -11.86 17.63 -7.01
N ALA A 52 -12.28 18.78 -6.48
CA ALA A 52 -13.70 19.09 -6.29
C ALA A 52 -14.49 18.96 -7.60
N TRP A 53 -13.84 19.18 -8.75
CA TRP A 53 -14.36 18.92 -10.09
C TRP A 53 -14.57 17.43 -10.40
N ARG A 54 -13.65 16.54 -9.99
CA ARG A 54 -13.82 15.08 -10.15
C ARG A 54 -14.96 14.55 -9.28
N VAL A 55 -15.14 15.11 -8.07
CA VAL A 55 -16.27 14.77 -7.19
C VAL A 55 -17.61 15.29 -7.72
N SER A 56 -17.63 16.50 -8.30
CA SER A 56 -18.86 17.15 -8.76
C SER A 56 -19.26 16.78 -10.19
N ALA A 57 -18.40 16.10 -10.96
CA ALA A 57 -18.67 15.57 -12.29
C ALA A 57 -19.70 14.42 -12.26
N ARG A 58 -20.91 14.70 -11.80
CA ARG A 58 -22.08 13.86 -12.01
C ARG A 58 -22.39 13.84 -13.50
N GLY A 59 -21.93 12.81 -14.19
CA GLY A 59 -22.48 12.37 -15.48
C GLY A 59 -21.91 13.00 -16.75
N VAL A 60 -20.78 13.70 -16.73
CA VAL A 60 -20.20 14.27 -17.95
C VAL A 60 -18.79 13.73 -18.21
N ARG A 61 -18.78 12.64 -19.00
CA ARG A 61 -17.66 12.03 -19.73
C ARG A 61 -16.70 11.12 -18.96
N SER A 62 -16.37 10.00 -19.60
CA SER A 62 -15.25 9.13 -19.28
C SER A 62 -13.97 9.94 -19.18
N ASP A 63 -13.11 9.61 -18.21
CA ASP A 63 -11.81 10.25 -18.02
C ASP A 63 -11.05 10.37 -19.35
N LEU A 64 -10.41 11.53 -19.57
CA LEU A 64 -9.57 11.77 -20.74
C LEU A 64 -8.40 10.78 -20.71
N ARG A 65 -8.35 9.86 -21.69
CA ARG A 65 -7.27 8.87 -21.82
C ARG A 65 -5.93 9.57 -22.02
N ARG A 66 -5.08 9.57 -20.99
CA ARG A 66 -3.73 10.14 -21.02
C ARG A 66 -2.72 9.24 -21.73
N ASP A 67 -3.05 7.96 -21.80
CA ASP A 67 -2.31 6.87 -22.43
C ASP A 67 -2.69 6.69 -23.91
N ALA A 68 -3.60 7.53 -24.43
CA ALA A 68 -3.82 7.63 -25.86
C ALA A 68 -2.72 8.52 -26.48
N PRO A 69 -2.02 8.06 -27.54
CA PRO A 69 -1.16 8.95 -28.30
C PRO A 69 -2.01 10.09 -28.88
N TRP A 70 -1.41 11.26 -29.05
CA TRP A 70 -2.01 12.52 -29.51
C TRP A 70 -2.32 12.47 -31.01
N GLY A 71 -2.99 11.41 -31.45
CA GLY A 71 -3.45 11.15 -32.80
C GLY A 71 -2.40 11.43 -33.88
N ARG A 72 -2.90 11.78 -35.07
CA ARG A 72 -2.12 12.16 -36.28
C ARG A 72 -1.28 13.44 -36.13
N TRP A 73 -1.33 14.10 -34.98
CA TRP A 73 -0.59 15.34 -34.72
C TRP A 73 0.76 15.07 -34.07
N ALA A 74 1.08 13.80 -33.78
CA ALA A 74 2.37 13.33 -33.30
C ALA A 74 3.46 13.18 -34.37
N GLY A 75 3.38 14.00 -35.43
CA GLY A 75 4.37 14.10 -36.50
C GLY A 75 5.21 15.35 -36.35
#